data_AF-A0A973R5B8-F1
#
_entry.id   AF-A0A973R5B8-F1
#
_cell.length_a   1.000
_cell.length_b   1.000
_cell.length_c   1.000
_cell.angle_alpha   90.00
_cell.angle_beta   90.00
_cell.angle_gamma   90.00
#
_symmetry.space_group_name_H-M   'P 1'
#
loop_
_entity.id
_entity.type
_entity.pdbx_description
1 polymer ?
#
loop_
_entity_poly.entity_id
_entity_poly.type
_entity_poly.pdbx_seq_one_letter_code
_entity_poly.pdbx_strand_id
1 'polypeptide(L)'
;MTRIIAGQARGRRLAVPPGEGTRPTGDRAREGLFSALAAQFGGPSGLSGLAVLDLFAGSGALGLEALSRGARAVLLVEADRRVTQVIAK
;
A
#
# COMPACT_ATOMS: atom_id res chain seq x y z
N MET A 1 7.27 6.22 -11.51
CA MET A 1 6.48 4.97 -11.41
C MET A 1 6.66 4.40 -10.01
N THR A 2 5.56 4.04 -9.36
CA THR A 2 5.57 3.42 -8.03
C THR A 2 5.59 1.89 -8.18
N ARG A 3 6.27 1.19 -7.27
CA ARG A 3 6.33 -0.28 -7.21
C ARG A 3 6.11 -0.79 -5.79
N ILE A 4 5.80 -2.07 -5.64
CA ILE A 4 5.85 -2.77 -4.37
C ILE A 4 7.32 -2.99 -3.96
N ILE A 5 7.64 -2.67 -2.72
CA ILE A 5 9.01 -2.60 -2.19
C ILE A 5 9.45 -3.93 -1.58
N ALA A 6 8.58 -4.58 -0.80
CA ALA A 6 8.87 -5.83 -0.11
C ALA A 6 7.66 -6.78 -0.07
N GLY A 7 7.89 -7.97 0.50
CA GLY A 7 6.87 -9.01 0.60
C GLY A 7 6.72 -9.83 -0.68
N GLN A 8 5.63 -10.59 -0.78
CA GLN A 8 5.40 -11.58 -1.84
C GLN A 8 5.25 -10.95 -3.24
N ALA A 9 4.76 -9.73 -3.33
CA ALA A 9 4.57 -9.00 -4.58
C ALA A 9 5.71 -8.01 -4.88
N ARG A 10 6.87 -8.14 -4.21
CA ARG A 10 8.04 -7.26 -4.39
C ARG A 10 8.39 -7.06 -5.87
N GLY A 11 8.61 -5.80 -6.23
CA GLY A 11 9.00 -5.39 -7.59
C GLY A 11 7.83 -5.20 -8.56
N ARG A 12 6.60 -5.61 -8.19
CA ARG A 12 5.42 -5.34 -9.04
C ARG A 12 5.21 -3.84 -9.21
N ARG A 13 5.08 -3.40 -10.46
CA ARG A 13 4.77 -2.01 -10.79
C ARG A 13 3.31 -1.73 -10.48
N LEU A 14 3.03 -0.57 -9.91
CA LEU A 14 1.69 -0.09 -9.67
C LEU A 14 1.32 0.94 -10.71
N ALA A 15 0.12 0.82 -11.25
CA ALA A 15 -0.46 1.86 -12.08
C ALA A 15 -0.71 3.09 -11.19
N VAL A 16 -0.44 4.27 -11.74
CA VAL A 16 -0.68 5.54 -11.05
C VAL A 16 -1.65 6.33 -11.93
N PRO A 17 -2.74 6.88 -11.36
CA PRO A 17 -3.67 7.68 -12.13
C PRO A 17 -2.94 8.87 -12.80
N PRO A 18 -3.31 9.22 -14.04
CA PRO A 18 -2.74 10.38 -14.72
C PRO A 18 -3.19 11.69 -14.04
N GLY A 19 -2.29 12.67 -13.98
CA GLY A 19 -2.53 14.01 -13.43
C GLY A 19 -1.81 14.29 -12.10
N GLU A 20 -1.88 15.54 -11.64
CA GLU A 20 -1.20 16.01 -10.42
C GLU A 20 -2.00 15.77 -9.12
N GLY A 21 -3.19 15.16 -9.22
CA GLY A 21 -4.12 15.01 -8.09
C GLY A 21 -3.65 14.03 -7.01
N THR A 22 -2.63 13.21 -7.26
CA THR A 22 -2.06 12.30 -6.27
C THR A 22 -0.60 12.61 -6.03
N ARG A 23 -0.23 12.98 -4.80
CA ARG A 23 1.19 13.08 -4.39
C ARG A 23 1.70 11.67 -4.07
N PRO A 24 2.65 11.11 -4.84
CA PRO A 24 3.16 9.78 -4.56
C PRO A 24 3.96 9.76 -3.26
N THR A 25 3.69 8.79 -2.40
CA THR A 25 4.51 8.50 -1.22
C THR A 25 5.82 7.86 -1.69
N GLY A 26 6.94 8.55 -1.48
CA GLY A 26 8.25 8.07 -1.91
C GLY A 26 8.64 6.74 -1.26
N ASP A 27 9.44 5.94 -1.95
CA ASP A 27 9.84 4.59 -1.51
C ASP A 27 10.40 4.58 -0.08
N ARG A 28 11.29 5.52 0.25
CA ARG A 28 11.88 5.65 1.60
C ARG A 28 10.85 5.95 2.68
N ALA A 29 9.84 6.77 2.38
CA ALA A 29 8.78 7.06 3.34
C ALA A 29 7.89 5.83 3.58
N ARG A 30 7.59 5.06 2.52
CA ARG A 30 6.86 3.79 2.64
C ARG A 30 7.67 2.75 3.43
N GLU A 31 8.96 2.60 3.16
CA GLU A 31 9.84 1.72 3.93
C GLU A 31 9.86 2.09 5.42
N GLY A 32 10.05 3.37 5.74
CA GLY A 32 10.05 3.85 7.12
C GLY A 32 8.73 3.56 7.83
N LEU A 33 7.60 3.83 7.17
CA LEU A 33 6.27 3.54 7.69
C LEU A 33 6.10 2.05 8.02
N PHE A 34 6.42 1.16 7.08
CA PHE A 34 6.25 -0.27 7.29
C PHE A 34 7.22 -0.86 8.32
N SER A 35 8.44 -0.30 8.44
CA SER A 35 9.36 -0.65 9.52
C SER A 35 8.79 -0.28 10.89
N ALA A 36 8.20 0.92 11.01
CA ALA A 36 7.56 1.35 12.26
C ALA A 36 6.34 0.47 12.61
N LEU A 37 5.47 0.19 11.64
CA LEU A 37 4.30 -0.68 11.84
C LEU A 37 4.71 -2.11 12.23
N ALA A 38 5.74 -2.68 11.60
CA ALA A 38 6.22 -4.01 11.95
C ALA A 38 6.81 -4.06 13.37
N ALA A 39 7.56 -3.02 13.78
CA ALA A 39 8.09 -2.92 15.12
C ALA A 39 6.99 -2.79 16.19
N GLN A 40 5.91 -2.07 15.89
CA GLN A 40 4.84 -1.81 16.85
C GLN A 40 3.79 -2.91 16.91
N PHE A 41 3.39 -3.49 15.77
CA PHE A 41 2.25 -4.40 15.67
C PHE A 41 2.62 -5.80 15.16
N GLY A 42 3.84 -5.99 14.64
CA GLY A 42 4.15 -7.17 13.84
C GLY A 42 4.56 -8.40 14.64
N GLY A 43 5.19 -8.21 15.80
CA GLY A 43 5.74 -9.33 16.59
C GLY A 43 6.59 -10.29 15.72
N PRO A 44 6.56 -11.60 15.98
CA PRO A 44 7.34 -12.60 15.20
C PRO A 44 6.88 -12.74 13.75
N SER A 45 5.64 -12.36 13.45
CA SER A 45 4.93 -12.68 12.21
C SER A 45 4.76 -11.48 11.27
N GLY A 46 5.34 -10.33 11.61
CA GLY A 46 5.17 -9.09 10.85
C GLY A 46 3.69 -8.73 10.71
N LEU A 47 3.26 -8.30 9.52
CA LEU A 47 1.86 -7.90 9.31
C LEU A 47 0.89 -9.09 9.16
N SER A 48 1.36 -10.34 9.29
CA SER A 48 0.52 -11.52 9.12
C SER A 48 -0.67 -11.53 10.08
N GLY A 49 -1.85 -11.80 9.55
CA GLY A 49 -3.10 -11.86 10.33
C GLY A 49 -3.77 -10.50 10.58
N LEU A 50 -3.09 -9.38 10.34
CA LEU A 50 -3.66 -8.05 10.55
C LEU A 50 -4.62 -7.66 9.42
N ALA A 51 -5.66 -6.91 9.77
CA ALA A 51 -6.51 -6.21 8.80
C ALA A 51 -6.10 -4.75 8.71
N VAL A 52 -6.02 -4.20 7.50
CA VAL A 52 -5.57 -2.83 7.24
C VAL A 52 -6.66 -2.04 6.54
N LEU A 53 -6.85 -0.79 6.96
CA LEU A 53 -7.68 0.20 6.29
C LEU A 53 -6.79 1.30 5.75
N ASP A 54 -6.79 1.50 4.43
CA ASP A 54 -6.06 2.57 3.74
C ASP A 54 -7.06 3.63 3.29
N LEU A 55 -7.06 4.77 3.99
CA LEU A 55 -7.92 5.90 3.69
C LEU A 55 -7.20 6.85 2.74
N PHE A 56 -7.93 7.37 1.75
CA PHE A 56 -7.36 8.17 0.66
C PHE A 56 -6.31 7.37 -0.12
N ALA A 57 -6.69 6.13 -0.46
CA ALA A 57 -5.77 5.12 -0.95
C ALA A 57 -5.01 5.53 -2.21
N GLY A 58 -5.55 6.45 -3.03
CA GLY A 58 -4.91 6.92 -4.23
C GLY A 58 -4.60 5.76 -5.18
N SER A 59 -3.33 5.54 -5.52
CA SER A 59 -2.90 4.39 -6.32
C SER A 59 -2.90 3.03 -5.58
N GLY A 60 -3.32 3.00 -4.31
CA GLY A 60 -3.32 1.81 -3.45
C GLY A 60 -1.93 1.41 -2.95
N ALA A 61 -0.92 2.26 -3.14
CA ALA A 61 0.47 1.92 -2.93
C ALA A 61 0.83 1.51 -1.49
N LEU A 62 0.09 1.99 -0.49
CA LEU A 62 0.28 1.62 0.91
C LEU A 62 -0.46 0.33 1.22
N GLY A 63 -1.77 0.26 0.97
CA GLY A 63 -2.54 -0.94 1.24
C GLY A 63 -2.05 -2.17 0.48
N LEU A 64 -1.67 -2.05 -0.79
CA LEU A 64 -1.11 -3.17 -1.57
C LEU A 64 0.26 -3.62 -1.03
N GLU A 65 1.07 -2.69 -0.50
CA GLU A 65 2.32 -3.02 0.17
C GLU A 65 2.06 -3.77 1.48
N ALA A 66 1.02 -3.38 2.23
CA ALA A 66 0.60 -4.10 3.43
C ALA A 66 0.17 -5.54 3.11
N LEU A 67 -0.62 -5.72 2.05
CA LEU A 67 -1.04 -7.03 1.56
C LEU A 67 0.16 -7.88 1.13
N SER A 68 1.09 -7.29 0.37
CA SER A 68 2.34 -7.96 -0.03
C SER A 68 3.15 -8.46 1.16
N ARG A 69 3.18 -7.68 2.26
CA ARG A 69 3.89 -8.00 3.50
C ARG A 69 3.12 -8.95 4.44
N GLY A 70 1.97 -9.47 4.01
CA GLY A 70 1.26 -10.54 4.68
C GLY A 70 -0.01 -10.13 5.42
N ALA A 71 -0.46 -8.86 5.32
CA ALA A 71 -1.76 -8.49 5.89
C ALA A 71 -2.86 -9.43 5.39
N ARG A 72 -3.75 -9.87 6.30
CA ARG A 72 -4.85 -10.80 5.99
C ARG A 72 -5.87 -10.18 5.05
N ALA A 73 -6.16 -8.90 5.25
CA ALA A 73 -7.14 -8.16 4.48
C ALA A 73 -6.75 -6.69 4.42
N VAL A 74 -7.08 -6.06 3.30
CA VAL A 74 -6.88 -4.63 3.11
C VAL A 74 -8.15 -4.04 2.51
N LEU A 75 -8.71 -3.03 3.19
CA LEU A 75 -9.79 -2.21 2.66
C LEU A 75 -9.21 -0.88 2.18
N LEU A 76 -9.42 -0.57 0.91
CA LEU A 76 -8.96 0.67 0.27
C LEU A 76 -10.16 1.61 0.10
N VAL A 77 -10.03 2.84 0.57
CA VAL A 77 -11.07 3.87 0.46
C VAL A 77 -10.53 5.04 -0.34
N GLU A 78 -11.20 5.34 -1.45
CA GLU A 78 -10.85 6.45 -2.34
C GLU A 78 -12.13 7.11 -2.85
N ALA A 79 -12.12 8.45 -2.89
CA ALA A 79 -13.26 9.26 -3.29
C ALA A 79 -13.24 9.59 -4.79
N ASP A 80 -12.05 9.73 -5.40
CA ASP A 80 -11.95 9.97 -6.83
C ASP A 80 -12.21 8.67 -7.61
N ARG A 81 -13.37 8.64 -8.27
CA ARG A 81 -13.81 7.49 -9.07
C ARG A 81 -12.80 7.07 -10.15
N ARG A 82 -12.08 8.03 -10.74
CA ARG A 82 -11.06 7.76 -11.77
C ARG A 82 -9.88 7.00 -11.17
N VAL A 83 -9.55 7.30 -9.93
CA VAL A 83 -8.45 6.69 -9.20
C VAL A 83 -8.83 5.29 -8.70
N THR A 84 -10.05 5.08 -8.21
CA THR A 84 -10.52 3.72 -7.84
C THR A 84 -10.42 2.70 -8.98
N GLN A 85 -10.61 3.12 -10.24
CA GLN A 85 -10.48 2.24 -11.40
C GLN A 85 -9.03 1.75 -11.64
N VAL A 86 -8.04 2.45 -11.08
CA VAL A 86 -6.62 2.06 -11.19
C VAL A 86 -6.30 0.91 -10.24
N ILE A 87 -6.93 0.88 -9.07
CA ILE A 87 -6.66 -0.14 -8.04
C ILE A 87 -7.52 -1.40 -8.21
N ALA A 88 -8.70 -1.28 -8.81
CA ALA A 88 -9.64 -2.40 -8.97
C ALA A 88 -9.29 -3.39 -10.11
N LYS A 89 -8.07 -3.32 -10.68
CA LYS A 89 -7.58 -4.19 -11.76
C LYS A 89 -6.57 -5.19 -11.24
#